data_AF-A0A955SL03-F1
#
_entry.id   AF-A0A955SL03-F1
#
_cell.length_a   1.000
_cell.length_b   1.000
_cell.length_c   1.000
_cell.angle_alpha   90.00
_cell.angle_beta   90.00
_cell.angle_gamma   90.00
#
_symmetry.space_group_name_H-M   'P 1'
#
loop_
_entity.id
_entity.type
_entity.pdbx_description
1 polymer ?
#
loop_
_entity_poly.entity_id
_entity_poly.type
_entity_poly.pdbx_seq_one_letter_code
_entity_poly.pdbx_strand_id
1 'polypeptide(L)' 'MTVRKYYEDELAYLREMGREFSNANPDLARYLGAPGGDPDVERFLEGVAFLTSKVRAKLDDEFPELTHGLMGMLWPHYLR' A
#
# COMPACT_ATOMS: atom_id res chain seq x y z
N MET A 1 -0.36 -1.51 -15.20
CA MET A 1 0.31 -2.10 -14.02
C MET A 1 -0.54 -3.22 -13.43
N THR A 2 0.04 -4.32 -12.95
CA THR A 2 -0.75 -5.45 -12.42
C THR A 2 -1.03 -5.24 -10.93
N VAL A 3 -2.32 -5.08 -10.57
CA VAL A 3 -2.80 -4.90 -9.18
C VAL A 3 -2.25 -5.97 -8.21
N ARG A 4 -1.98 -7.17 -8.72
CA ARG A 4 -1.37 -8.28 -7.96
C ARG A 4 -0.06 -7.88 -7.26
N LYS A 5 0.83 -7.16 -7.94
CA LYS A 5 2.13 -6.78 -7.35
C LYS A 5 1.92 -5.81 -6.18
N TYR A 6 1.08 -4.80 -6.38
CA TYR A 6 0.71 -3.87 -5.31
C TYR A 6 0.05 -4.58 -4.12
N TYR A 7 -0.78 -5.58 -4.39
CA TYR A 7 -1.40 -6.37 -3.33
C TYR A 7 -0.37 -7.14 -2.51
N GLU A 8 0.55 -7.85 -3.16
CA GLU A 8 1.61 -8.61 -2.49
C GLU A 8 2.52 -7.66 -1.68
N ASP A 9 2.86 -6.50 -2.24
CA ASP A 9 3.66 -5.46 -1.58
C ASP A 9 2.94 -4.87 -0.35
N GLU A 10 1.66 -4.49 -0.48
CA GLU A 10 0.86 -3.94 0.64
C GLU A 10 0.63 -4.97 1.74
N LEU A 11 0.40 -6.24 1.38
CA LEU A 11 0.22 -7.31 2.37
C LEU A 11 1.51 -7.56 3.17
N ALA A 12 2.67 -7.56 2.49
CA ALA A 12 3.96 -7.67 3.15
C ALA A 12 4.20 -6.48 4.09
N TYR A 13 3.92 -5.26 3.61
CA TYR A 13 4.05 -4.04 4.40
C TYR A 13 3.16 -4.04 5.65
N LEU A 14 1.88 -4.42 5.52
CA LEU A 14 0.95 -4.52 6.65
C LEU A 14 1.42 -5.52 7.71
N ARG A 15 1.98 -6.66 7.30
CA ARG A 15 2.52 -7.66 8.24
C ARG A 15 3.75 -7.15 8.98
N GLU A 16 4.65 -6.46 8.28
CA GLU A 16 5.83 -5.86 8.90
C GLU A 16 5.44 -4.77 9.92
N MET A 17 4.55 -3.86 9.52
CA MET A 17 3.99 -2.83 10.40
C MET A 17 3.25 -3.43 11.60
N GLY A 18 2.47 -4.50 11.38
CA GLY A 18 1.76 -5.21 12.44
C GLY A 18 2.71 -5.81 13.48
N ARG A 19 3.83 -6.39 13.03
CA ARG A 19 4.88 -6.92 13.90
C ARG A 19 5.54 -5.81 14.71
N GLU A 20 5.91 -4.70 14.08
CA GLU A 20 6.51 -3.55 14.78
C GLU A 20 5.55 -2.95 15.82
N PHE A 21 4.29 -2.75 15.44
CA PHE A 21 3.25 -2.25 16.34
C PHE A 21 3.06 -3.16 17.55
N SER A 22 3.07 -4.48 17.33
CA SER A 22 2.89 -5.48 18.38
C SER A 22 4.08 -5.57 19.34
N ASN A 23 5.29 -5.38 18.83
CA ASN A 23 6.49 -5.27 19.67
C ASN A 23 6.43 -4.04 20.58
N ALA A 24 5.87 -2.93 20.09
CA ALA A 24 5.69 -1.71 20.87
C ALA A 24 4.48 -1.76 21.83
N ASN A 25 3.47 -2.60 21.53
CA ASN A 25 2.22 -2.69 22.28
C ASN A 25 1.90 -4.17 22.61
N PRO A 26 2.50 -4.73 23.67
CA PRO A 26 2.34 -6.15 24.03
C PRO A 26 0.88 -6.55 24.22
N ASP A 27 0.07 -5.64 24.76
CA ASP A 27 -1.35 -5.83 25.05
C ASP A 27 -2.18 -6.10 23.77
N LEU A 28 -1.73 -5.54 22.64
CA LEU A 28 -2.38 -5.60 21.34
C LEU A 28 -1.72 -6.60 20.39
N ALA A 29 -0.60 -7.21 20.80
CA ALA A 29 0.18 -8.14 19.97
C ALA A 29 -0.62 -9.35 19.49
N ARG A 30 -1.67 -9.75 20.24
CA ARG A 30 -2.59 -10.83 19.85
C ARG A 30 -3.36 -10.58 18.56
N TYR A 31 -3.48 -9.32 18.12
CA TYR A 31 -4.26 -8.95 16.95
C TYR A 31 -3.40 -8.74 15.70
N LEU A 32 -2.16 -8.28 15.85
CA LEU A 32 -1.32 -7.85 14.72
C LEU A 32 0.09 -8.47 14.70
N GLY A 33 0.47 -9.23 15.73
CA GLY A 33 1.88 -9.55 15.98
C GLY A 33 2.39 -10.83 15.33
N ALA A 34 1.53 -11.80 15.07
CA ALA A 34 1.93 -13.06 14.44
C ALA A 34 0.82 -13.67 13.58
N PRO A 35 1.15 -14.27 12.42
CA PRO A 35 0.22 -14.91 11.49
C PRO A 35 -0.44 -16.20 12.03
N GLY A 36 -0.46 -16.40 13.35
CA GLY A 36 -1.00 -17.59 14.03
C GLY A 36 -2.19 -17.32 14.95
N GLY A 37 -2.65 -16.07 15.07
CA GLY A 37 -3.67 -15.70 16.06
C GLY A 37 -5.10 -16.07 15.68
N ASP A 38 -5.51 -15.80 14.44
CA ASP A 38 -6.90 -15.94 13.97
C ASP A 38 -6.98 -15.89 12.41
N PRO A 39 -7.52 -16.92 11.73
CA PRO A 39 -7.71 -16.91 10.27
C PRO A 39 -8.60 -15.75 9.76
N ASP A 40 -9.56 -15.29 10.55
CA ASP A 40 -10.46 -14.21 10.15
C ASP A 40 -9.76 -12.85 10.16
N VAL A 41 -8.82 -12.66 11.10
CA VAL A 41 -7.96 -11.47 11.12
C VAL A 41 -7.03 -11.45 9.91
N GLU A 42 -6.45 -12.59 9.54
CA GLU A 42 -5.58 -12.66 8.36
C GLU A 42 -6.36 -12.33 7.09
N ARG A 43 -7.57 -12.88 6.93
CA ARG A 43 -8.46 -12.53 5.81
C ARG A 43 -8.85 -11.06 5.79
N PHE A 44 -9.06 -10.46 6.96
CA PHE A 44 -9.33 -9.03 7.06
C PHE A 44 -8.12 -8.21 6.58
N LEU A 45 -6.90 -8.55 7.01
CA LEU A 45 -5.67 -7.89 6.56
C LEU A 45 -5.45 -8.05 5.05
N GLU A 46 -5.71 -9.24 4.49
CA GLU A 46 -5.72 -9.45 3.04
C GLU A 46 -6.74 -8.57 2.33
N GLY A 47 -7.95 -8.43 2.87
CA GLY A 47 -8.98 -7.52 2.34
C GLY A 47 -8.53 -6.05 2.35
N VAL A 48 -7.91 -5.60 3.43
CA VAL A 48 -7.35 -4.24 3.56
C VAL A 48 -6.20 -4.03 2.57
N ALA A 49 -5.27 -4.99 2.45
CA ALA A 49 -4.19 -4.97 1.46
C ALA A 49 -4.74 -4.86 0.04
N PHE A 50 -5.81 -5.60 -0.28
CA PHE A 50 -6.44 -5.55 -1.59
C PHE A 50 -7.05 -4.18 -1.90
N LEU A 51 -7.76 -3.56 -0.95
CA LEU A 51 -8.35 -2.24 -1.14
C LEU A 51 -7.28 -1.15 -1.29
N THR A 52 -6.27 -1.17 -0.43
CA THR A 52 -5.17 -0.19 -0.45
C THR A 52 -4.28 -0.33 -1.69
N SER A 53 -4.02 -1.56 -2.15
CA SER A 53 -3.26 -1.80 -3.38
C SER A 53 -3.86 -1.13 -4.62
N LYS A 54 -5.20 -1.08 -4.72
CA LYS A 54 -5.88 -0.39 -5.82
C LYS A 54 -5.73 1.12 -5.74
N VAL A 55 -5.79 1.68 -4.54
CA VAL A 55 -5.58 3.12 -4.30
C VAL A 55 -4.16 3.50 -4.69
N ARG A 56 -3.16 2.74 -4.24
CA ARG A 56 -1.76 2.97 -4.58
C ARG A 56 -1.49 2.83 -6.07
N ALA A 57 -2.00 1.77 -6.70
CA ALA A 57 -1.87 1.58 -8.15
C ALA A 57 -2.46 2.76 -8.95
N LYS A 58 -3.63 3.25 -8.54
CA LYS A 58 -4.27 4.40 -9.18
C LYS A 58 -3.48 5.69 -8.98
N LEU A 59 -2.93 5.89 -7.79
CA LEU A 59 -2.11 7.06 -7.48
C LEU A 59 -0.84 7.09 -8.33
N ASP A 60 -0.16 5.95 -8.45
CA ASP A 60 1.05 5.82 -9.27
C ASP A 60 0.77 6.00 -10.77
N ASP A 61 -0.43 5.64 -11.24
CA ASP A 61 -0.88 5.89 -12.63
C ASP A 61 -1.24 7.37 -12.90
N GLU A 62 -1.78 8.11 -11.92
CA GLU A 62 -2.22 9.52 -12.08
C GLU A 62 -1.11 10.57 -11.86
N PHE A 63 -0.07 10.25 -11.08
CA PHE A 63 1.07 11.15 -10.83
C PHE A 63 1.86 11.59 -12.09
N PRO A 64 2.11 10.71 -13.08
CA PRO A 64 2.74 11.09 -14.34
C PRO A 64 1.96 12.15 -15.12
N GLU A 65 0.63 12.15 -15.06
CA GLU A 65 -0.19 13.14 -15.76
C GLU A 65 -0.06 14.53 -15.12
N LEU A 66 -0.05 14.59 -13.78
CA LEU A 66 0.14 15.85 -13.04
C LEU A 66 1.51 16.48 -13.35
N THR A 67 2.57 15.67 -13.32
CA THR A 67 3.93 16.14 -13.58
C THR A 67 4.10 16.59 -15.04
N HIS A 68 3.55 15.86 -16.02
CA HIS A 68 3.54 16.30 -17.42
C HIS A 68 2.76 17.61 -17.62
N GLY A 69 1.60 17.76 -16.98
CA GLY A 69 0.79 18.98 -17.06
C GLY A 69 1.52 20.21 -16.52
N LEU A 70 2.17 20.07 -15.35
CA LEU A 70 2.98 21.15 -14.76
C LEU A 70 4.22 21.46 -15.61
N MET A 71 4.89 20.46 -16.16
CA MET A 71 6.07 20.65 -17.01
C MET A 71 5.70 21.30 -18.35
N GLY A 72 4.53 21.01 -18.90
CA GLY A 72 3.98 21.69 -20.07
C GLY A 72 3.66 23.19 -19.83
N MET A 73 3.28 23.56 -18.60
CA MET A 73 3.10 24.97 -18.23
C MET A 73 4.43 25.70 -17.96
N LEU A 74 5.42 25.03 -17.38
CA LEU A 74 6.70 25.64 -17.00
C LEU A 74 7.72 25.68 -18.16
N TRP A 75 7.71 24.71 -19.07
CA TRP A 75 8.64 24.60 -20.20
C TRP A 75 7.94 24.17 -21.51
N PRO A 76 7.14 25.03 -22.13
CA PRO A 76 6.38 24.70 -23.35
C PRO A 76 7.25 24.35 -24.58
N HIS A 77 8.57 24.59 -24.52
CA HIS A 77 9.52 24.35 -25.62
C HIS A 77 10.33 23.05 -25.51
N TYR A 78 10.18 22.26 -24.44
CA TYR A 78 11.00 21.03 -24.24
C TYR A 78 10.30 19.73 -24.71
N LEU A 79 9.03 19.83 -25.12
CA LEU A 79 8.17 18.69 -25.49
C LEU A 79 7.79 18.66 -26.99
N ARG A 80 8.53 19.38 -27.84
CA ARG A 80 8.32 19.37 -29.30
C ARG A 80 9.32 18.47 -29.99
#